data_AF-A0AAF0DJ57-F1
#
_entry.id   AF-A0AAF0DJ57-F1
#
_cell.length_a   1.000
_cell.length_b   1.000
_cell.length_c   1.000
_cell.angle_alpha   90.00
_cell.angle_beta   90.00
_cell.angle_gamma   90.00
#
_symmetry.space_group_name_H-M   'P 1'
#
loop_
_entity.id
_entity.type
_entity.pdbx_description
1 polymer ?
#
loop_
_entity_poly.entity_id
_entity_poly.type
_entity_poly.pdbx_seq_one_letter_code
_entity_poly.pdbx_strand_id
1 'polypeptide(L)'
;MPSDDATEHYTLKVTAGPTYDPETHRIVPVNADETLTIETEHTTVKLCVRIRDYAGLPFDTPRTSSYFSHPERQDDQYAISVALIPKRTISGSELVFGNDFDHPIRDRLPPGTNYALKIVKWMIDPGLEGDAYADQPYLYGAALSSWNYFRICEREGVISESVSMGGEASMANGGESRADSDQSDGDEGLGDNDMAGSITTMELHEEVVAEGGEGTGKEIRESLGIPDDPHHRKKHFLDEMNRQMFEFEAGRLYKADFGNPYLGFSGNEEIEVETRQQAAEQEPEEPEVD
;
A
#
# COMPACT_ATOMS: atom_id res chain seq x y z
N MET A 1 40.88 13.53 -28.22
CA MET A 1 40.41 13.73 -26.83
C MET A 1 38.92 13.49 -26.88
N PRO A 2 38.37 12.38 -26.35
CA PRO A 2 36.95 12.35 -26.07
C PRO A 2 36.68 13.41 -24.98
N SER A 3 35.65 14.20 -25.21
CA SER A 3 35.18 15.32 -24.41
C SER A 3 34.70 14.89 -23.03
N ASP A 4 34.78 15.83 -22.09
CA ASP A 4 34.32 15.77 -20.71
C ASP A 4 33.06 14.95 -20.50
N ASP A 5 33.16 14.02 -19.55
CA ASP A 5 32.09 13.23 -18.95
C ASP A 5 31.12 14.19 -18.25
N ALA A 6 30.07 14.63 -18.95
CA ALA A 6 29.02 15.43 -18.35
C ALA A 6 28.21 14.50 -17.44
N THR A 7 28.54 14.48 -16.15
CA THR A 7 27.73 13.82 -15.13
C THR A 7 26.31 14.38 -15.18
N GLU A 8 25.38 13.61 -15.71
CA GLU A 8 23.98 13.99 -15.82
C GLU A 8 23.36 14.00 -14.42
N HIS A 9 23.00 15.19 -13.93
CA HIS A 9 22.32 15.35 -12.66
C HIS A 9 20.81 15.15 -12.87
N TYR A 10 20.33 13.94 -12.57
CA TYR A 10 18.90 13.63 -12.60
C TYR A 10 18.19 14.15 -11.34
N THR A 11 16.95 14.60 -11.49
CA THR A 11 16.07 14.97 -10.37
C THR A 11 14.82 14.10 -10.43
N LEU A 12 14.52 13.40 -9.33
CA LEU A 12 13.37 12.49 -9.27
C LEU A 12 12.05 13.26 -9.22
N LYS A 13 11.13 12.96 -10.14
CA LYS A 13 9.73 13.39 -10.08
C LYS A 13 8.85 12.15 -9.96
N VAL A 14 8.01 12.10 -8.93
CA VAL A 14 7.09 10.97 -8.73
C VAL A 14 5.70 11.38 -9.18
N THR A 15 5.14 10.62 -10.11
CA THR A 15 3.77 10.82 -10.62
C THR A 15 3.05 9.49 -10.66
N ALA A 16 1.73 9.52 -10.52
CA ALA A 16 0.90 8.33 -10.65
C ALA A 16 -0.44 8.65 -11.30
N GLY A 17 -0.98 7.69 -12.03
CA GLY A 17 -2.29 7.74 -12.65
C GLY A 17 -2.88 6.34 -12.82
N PRO A 18 -4.10 6.24 -13.36
CA PRO A 18 -4.81 4.97 -13.51
C PRO A 18 -4.35 4.14 -14.71
N THR A 19 -3.56 4.71 -15.62
CA THR A 19 -3.04 4.04 -16.83
C THR A 19 -1.57 4.40 -17.03
N TYR A 20 -0.94 3.82 -18.06
CA TYR A 20 0.44 4.16 -18.45
C TYR A 20 0.58 5.49 -19.18
N ASP A 21 -0.52 6.16 -19.54
CA ASP A 21 -0.47 7.43 -20.23
C ASP A 21 -0.03 8.54 -19.26
N PRO A 22 1.17 9.12 -19.42
CA PRO A 22 1.68 10.15 -18.51
C PRO A 22 0.80 11.40 -18.46
N GLU A 23 -0.03 11.65 -19.47
CA GLU A 23 -0.98 12.77 -19.47
C GLU A 23 -2.08 12.59 -18.41
N THR A 24 -2.36 11.35 -17.99
CA THR A 24 -3.31 11.04 -16.92
C THR A 24 -2.72 11.15 -15.52
N HIS A 25 -1.39 11.22 -15.43
CA HIS A 25 -0.70 11.19 -14.16
C HIS A 25 -0.80 12.53 -13.43
N ARG A 26 -0.82 12.45 -12.10
CA ARG A 26 -0.67 13.61 -11.21
C ARG A 26 0.59 13.45 -10.37
N ILE A 27 1.12 14.57 -9.90
CA ILE A 27 2.24 14.58 -8.96
C ILE A 27 1.81 13.88 -7.67
N VAL A 28 2.65 12.96 -7.20
CA VAL A 28 2.48 12.30 -5.91
C VAL A 28 3.06 13.21 -4.81
N PRO A 29 2.33 13.50 -3.72
CA PRO A 29 2.82 14.32 -2.62
C PRO A 29 3.77 13.50 -1.73
N VAL A 30 4.99 13.25 -2.21
CA VAL A 30 5.99 12.40 -1.53
C VAL A 30 6.27 12.94 -0.13
N ASN A 31 6.30 12.08 0.90
CA ASN A 31 6.55 12.45 2.32
C ASN A 31 5.60 13.49 2.95
N ALA A 32 4.64 14.05 2.21
CA ALA A 32 3.70 15.01 2.74
C ALA A 32 2.64 14.33 3.62
N ASP A 33 1.91 15.14 4.38
CA ASP A 33 0.72 14.75 5.15
C ASP A 33 -0.53 14.55 4.27
N GLU A 34 -0.32 14.23 3.00
CA GLU A 34 -1.37 14.04 2.00
C GLU A 34 -1.16 12.73 1.23
N THR A 35 -2.26 12.19 0.67
CA THR A 35 -2.23 10.99 -0.16
C THR A 35 -2.84 11.27 -1.52
N LEU A 36 -2.30 10.64 -2.56
CA LEU A 36 -2.87 10.74 -3.89
C LEU A 36 -4.05 9.78 -4.01
N THR A 37 -5.24 10.27 -4.37
CA THR A 37 -6.39 9.41 -4.69
C THR A 37 -6.42 9.11 -6.18
N ILE A 38 -6.46 7.84 -6.54
CA ILE A 38 -6.66 7.33 -7.89
C ILE A 38 -8.02 6.63 -7.91
N GLU A 39 -8.88 7.07 -8.81
CA GLU A 39 -10.24 6.57 -8.94
C GLU A 39 -10.39 5.94 -10.32
N THR A 40 -10.81 4.68 -10.37
CA THR A 40 -11.03 3.93 -11.61
C THR A 40 -12.42 3.30 -11.61
N GLU A 41 -12.82 2.65 -12.70
CA GLU A 41 -14.05 1.85 -12.71
C GLU A 41 -13.95 0.59 -11.82
N HIS A 42 -12.74 0.09 -11.56
CA HIS A 42 -12.51 -1.16 -10.82
C HIS A 42 -12.23 -0.95 -9.34
N THR A 43 -11.66 0.20 -8.96
CA THR A 43 -11.18 0.42 -7.60
C THR A 43 -10.98 1.90 -7.26
N THR A 44 -11.05 2.19 -5.97
CA THR A 44 -10.56 3.42 -5.36
C THR A 44 -9.25 3.13 -4.63
N VAL A 45 -8.19 3.87 -4.95
CA VAL A 45 -6.86 3.72 -4.35
C VAL A 45 -6.40 5.03 -3.72
N LYS A 46 -5.94 4.98 -2.46
CA LYS A 46 -5.05 6.00 -1.91
C LYS A 46 -3.62 5.49 -2.01
N LEU A 47 -2.75 6.33 -2.57
CA LEU A 47 -1.32 6.07 -2.72
C LEU A 47 -0.55 7.04 -1.81
N CYS A 48 0.32 6.49 -0.98
CA CYS A 48 1.31 7.24 -0.20
C CYS A 48 2.71 6.76 -0.59
N VAL A 49 3.57 7.69 -1.00
CA VAL A 49 4.97 7.41 -1.33
C VAL A 49 5.85 8.16 -0.36
N ARG A 50 6.79 7.45 0.26
CA ARG A 50 7.74 8.00 1.21
C ARG A 50 9.14 7.65 0.76
N ILE A 51 10.03 8.61 0.79
CA ILE A 51 11.41 8.45 0.32
C ILE A 51 12.32 9.14 1.34
N ARG A 52 13.30 8.42 1.86
CA ARG A 52 14.31 8.97 2.75
C ARG A 52 15.22 9.93 1.99
N ASP A 53 15.54 11.05 2.63
CA ASP A 53 16.41 12.09 2.07
C ASP A 53 16.00 12.56 0.66
N TYR A 54 14.69 12.59 0.40
CA TYR A 54 14.09 13.00 -0.86
C TYR A 54 14.60 14.38 -1.29
N ALA A 55 15.13 14.43 -2.51
CA ALA A 55 15.65 15.64 -3.16
C ALA A 55 15.07 15.79 -4.57
N GLY A 56 13.77 15.48 -4.71
CA GLY A 56 13.06 15.48 -5.98
C GLY A 56 12.15 16.70 -6.19
N LEU A 57 11.20 16.55 -7.11
CA LEU A 57 10.19 17.54 -7.47
C LEU A 57 8.81 17.17 -6.90
N PRO A 58 8.06 18.14 -6.34
CA PRO A 58 8.40 19.56 -6.14
C PRO A 58 9.51 19.78 -5.09
N PHE A 59 10.34 20.82 -5.28
CA PHE A 59 11.53 21.06 -4.43
C PHE A 59 11.25 21.41 -2.97
N ASP A 60 10.05 21.88 -2.67
CA ASP A 60 9.57 22.24 -1.33
C ASP A 60 8.94 21.07 -0.56
N THR A 61 8.97 19.88 -1.15
CA THR A 61 8.47 18.64 -0.55
C THR A 61 9.33 18.21 0.65
N PRO A 62 8.75 17.68 1.74
CA PRO A 62 9.52 17.20 2.89
C PRO A 62 10.59 16.17 2.47
N ARG A 63 11.81 16.34 3.00
CA ARG A 63 12.93 15.43 2.69
C ARG A 63 12.76 14.03 3.28
N THR A 64 11.96 13.87 4.32
CA THR A 64 11.76 12.60 5.01
C THR A 64 10.39 12.58 5.66
N SER A 65 9.98 11.41 6.15
CA SER A 65 8.70 11.17 6.82
C SER A 65 8.92 10.56 8.20
N SER A 66 8.01 10.83 9.14
CA SER A 66 7.98 10.20 10.47
C SER A 66 7.86 8.67 10.39
N TYR A 67 7.33 8.13 9.28
CA TYR A 67 7.31 6.70 8.97
C TYR A 67 8.65 6.01 9.22
N PHE A 68 9.77 6.62 8.81
CA PHE A 68 11.12 6.04 8.96
C PHE A 68 11.63 6.06 10.41
N SER A 69 10.90 6.68 11.34
CA SER A 69 11.19 6.59 12.77
C SER A 69 10.54 5.36 13.42
N HIS A 70 9.65 4.65 12.70
CA HIS A 70 9.06 3.41 13.19
C HIS A 70 10.13 2.31 13.30
N PRO A 71 10.23 1.56 14.41
CA PRO A 71 11.33 0.60 14.64
C PRO A 71 11.48 -0.45 13.53
N GLU A 72 10.36 -0.88 12.96
CA GLU A 72 10.35 -1.87 11.88
C GLU A 72 10.56 -1.27 10.47
N ARG A 73 10.65 0.05 10.34
CA ARG A 73 10.81 0.78 9.05
C ARG A 73 12.09 1.63 9.01
N GLN A 74 12.88 1.60 10.08
CA GLN A 74 14.08 2.43 10.24
C GLN A 74 15.17 2.17 9.21
N ASP A 75 15.15 1.02 8.55
CA ASP A 75 16.14 0.64 7.55
C ASP A 75 15.64 0.92 6.12
N ASP A 76 14.34 1.13 5.92
CA ASP A 76 13.75 1.37 4.62
C ASP A 76 14.24 2.70 4.02
N GLN A 77 14.65 2.66 2.75
CA GLN A 77 15.01 3.85 1.98
C GLN A 77 13.80 4.51 1.34
N TYR A 78 12.77 3.73 1.06
CA TYR A 78 11.49 4.20 0.55
C TYR A 78 10.37 3.26 0.98
N ALA A 79 9.14 3.75 0.90
CA ALA A 79 7.94 2.97 1.09
C ALA A 79 6.83 3.43 0.15
N ILE A 80 6.04 2.48 -0.34
CA ILE A 80 4.87 2.68 -1.17
C ILE A 80 3.72 1.96 -0.46
N SER A 81 2.85 2.75 0.15
CA SER A 81 1.68 2.27 0.86
C SER A 81 0.43 2.53 0.03
N VAL A 82 -0.45 1.55 -0.02
CA VAL A 82 -1.72 1.62 -0.75
C VAL A 82 -2.88 1.27 0.17
N ALA A 83 -3.98 1.99 0.03
CA ALA A 83 -5.27 1.66 0.60
C ALA A 83 -6.23 1.50 -0.56
N LEU A 84 -6.84 0.33 -0.68
CA LEU A 84 -7.55 -0.16 -1.84
C LEU A 84 -8.98 -0.52 -1.44
N ILE A 85 -9.97 0.00 -2.17
CA ILE A 85 -11.37 -0.47 -2.08
C ILE A 85 -11.78 -0.94 -3.48
N PRO A 86 -11.81 -2.26 -3.72
CA PRO A 86 -12.32 -2.81 -4.97
C PRO A 86 -13.81 -2.48 -5.16
N LYS A 87 -14.21 -2.16 -6.38
CA LYS A 87 -15.62 -1.95 -6.78
C LYS A 87 -16.25 -3.24 -7.32
N ARG A 88 -15.41 -4.19 -7.71
CA ARG A 88 -15.76 -5.58 -8.03
C ARG A 88 -14.89 -6.52 -7.21
N THR A 89 -15.36 -7.74 -7.02
CA THR A 89 -14.52 -8.79 -6.43
C THR A 89 -13.40 -9.15 -7.40
N ILE A 90 -12.17 -9.22 -6.90
CA ILE A 90 -10.97 -9.56 -7.68
C ILE A 90 -10.36 -10.83 -7.08
N SER A 91 -9.96 -11.78 -7.94
CA SER A 91 -9.25 -12.97 -7.47
C SER A 91 -7.89 -12.58 -6.88
N GLY A 92 -7.48 -13.23 -5.79
CA GLY A 92 -6.17 -13.05 -5.19
C GLY A 92 -5.00 -13.40 -6.12
N SER A 93 -5.27 -14.10 -7.22
CA SER A 93 -4.30 -14.43 -8.27
C SER A 93 -4.16 -13.35 -9.34
N GLU A 94 -5.13 -12.44 -9.48
CA GLU A 94 -5.16 -11.47 -10.59
C GLU A 94 -4.40 -10.18 -10.25
N LEU A 95 -4.33 -9.82 -8.97
CA LEU A 95 -3.66 -8.59 -8.55
C LEU A 95 -2.14 -8.79 -8.48
N VAL A 96 -1.42 -8.09 -9.34
CA VAL A 96 0.05 -8.08 -9.36
C VAL A 96 0.61 -6.84 -8.70
N PHE A 97 1.84 -6.94 -8.18
CA PHE A 97 2.63 -5.80 -7.73
C PHE A 97 4.06 -5.93 -8.24
N GLY A 98 4.63 -4.84 -8.72
CA GLY A 98 5.99 -4.84 -9.22
C GLY A 98 6.31 -3.61 -10.04
N ASN A 99 7.38 -3.69 -10.82
CA ASN A 99 7.91 -2.56 -11.56
C ASN A 99 8.27 -2.86 -12.99
N ASP A 100 8.18 -1.85 -13.84
CA ASP A 100 8.71 -1.83 -15.19
C ASP A 100 9.44 -0.53 -15.51
N PHE A 101 10.09 -0.55 -16.67
CA PHE A 101 10.96 0.50 -17.18
C PHE A 101 10.65 0.76 -18.65
N ASP A 102 10.59 2.03 -19.05
CA ASP A 102 10.34 2.42 -20.44
C ASP A 102 11.57 2.28 -21.35
N HIS A 103 12.73 2.03 -20.75
CA HIS A 103 14.01 1.98 -21.44
C HIS A 103 14.84 0.76 -20.99
N PRO A 104 15.69 0.21 -21.88
CA PRO A 104 16.53 -0.92 -21.53
C PRO A 104 17.52 -0.54 -20.41
N ILE A 105 17.60 -1.36 -19.37
CA ILE A 105 18.57 -1.19 -18.27
C ILE A 105 19.76 -2.14 -18.35
N ARG A 106 19.79 -3.00 -19.38
CA ARG A 106 20.76 -4.11 -19.53
C ARG A 106 22.23 -3.73 -19.44
N ASP A 107 22.59 -2.51 -19.83
CA ASP A 107 23.96 -2.00 -19.77
C ASP A 107 24.37 -1.55 -18.36
N ARG A 108 23.40 -1.42 -17.44
CA ARG A 108 23.58 -1.05 -16.02
C ARG A 108 23.43 -2.22 -15.07
N LEU A 109 23.01 -3.39 -15.57
CA LEU A 109 22.82 -4.58 -14.75
C LEU A 109 24.14 -5.31 -14.48
N PRO A 110 24.33 -5.84 -13.26
CA PRO A 110 25.40 -6.80 -13.00
C PRO A 110 25.35 -7.99 -13.97
N PRO A 111 26.50 -8.53 -14.42
CA PRO A 111 26.49 -9.75 -15.23
C PRO A 111 25.79 -10.90 -14.52
N GLY A 112 24.78 -11.50 -15.16
CA GLY A 112 24.06 -12.67 -14.65
C GLY A 112 22.71 -12.40 -13.98
N THR A 113 22.21 -11.16 -13.99
CA THR A 113 20.91 -10.80 -13.38
C THR A 113 19.75 -11.69 -13.83
N ASN A 114 19.64 -12.03 -15.12
CA ASN A 114 18.56 -12.92 -15.60
C ASN A 114 18.71 -14.36 -15.09
N TYR A 115 19.92 -14.83 -14.80
CA TYR A 115 20.13 -16.14 -14.18
C TYR A 115 19.75 -16.12 -12.70
N ALA A 116 20.07 -15.04 -11.98
CA ALA A 116 19.61 -14.83 -10.61
C ALA A 116 18.07 -14.80 -10.53
N LEU A 117 17.41 -14.07 -11.44
CA LEU A 117 15.94 -14.06 -11.53
C LEU A 117 15.36 -15.45 -11.77
N LYS A 118 15.95 -16.25 -12.68
CA LYS A 118 15.52 -17.64 -12.89
C LYS A 118 15.65 -18.51 -11.63
N ILE A 119 16.71 -18.33 -10.84
CA ILE A 119 16.88 -19.04 -9.58
C ILE A 119 15.81 -18.61 -8.57
N VAL A 120 15.57 -17.29 -8.43
CA VAL A 120 14.53 -16.77 -7.53
C VAL A 120 13.16 -17.33 -7.91
N LYS A 121 12.81 -17.30 -9.20
CA LYS A 121 11.57 -17.90 -9.71
C LYS A 121 11.44 -19.39 -9.38
N TRP A 122 12.52 -20.15 -9.57
CA TRP A 122 12.49 -21.59 -9.36
C TRP A 122 12.49 -22.00 -7.88
N MET A 123 13.15 -21.25 -7.01
CA MET A 123 13.44 -21.66 -5.62
C MET A 123 12.69 -20.88 -4.55
N ILE A 124 12.25 -19.67 -4.85
CA ILE A 124 11.76 -18.71 -3.84
C ILE A 124 10.34 -18.28 -4.16
N ASP A 125 10.09 -17.72 -5.35
CA ASP A 125 8.78 -17.22 -5.72
C ASP A 125 8.39 -17.63 -7.16
N PRO A 126 7.60 -18.70 -7.34
CA PRO A 126 7.17 -19.13 -8.66
C PRO A 126 6.19 -18.15 -9.32
N GLY A 127 5.54 -17.27 -8.56
CA GLY A 127 4.61 -16.25 -9.06
C GLY A 127 5.31 -14.98 -9.55
N LEU A 128 6.65 -14.93 -9.49
CA LEU A 128 7.43 -13.82 -10.01
C LEU A 128 7.60 -13.94 -11.53
N GLU A 129 7.32 -12.88 -12.27
CA GLU A 129 7.51 -12.75 -13.71
C GLU A 129 8.38 -11.55 -14.02
N GLY A 130 9.27 -11.68 -14.99
CA GLY A 130 10.14 -10.56 -15.35
C GLY A 130 11.21 -10.92 -16.37
N ASP A 131 11.64 -9.87 -17.07
CA ASP A 131 12.81 -9.91 -17.94
C ASP A 131 13.59 -8.60 -17.78
N ALA A 132 14.76 -8.70 -17.14
CA ALA A 132 15.59 -7.52 -16.89
C ALA A 132 16.36 -7.05 -18.14
N TYR A 133 16.42 -7.86 -19.20
CA TYR A 133 17.18 -7.58 -20.42
C TYR A 133 16.30 -7.17 -21.61
N ALA A 134 14.98 -7.14 -21.43
CA ALA A 134 14.04 -6.63 -22.42
C ALA A 134 14.31 -5.14 -22.73
N ASP A 135 13.81 -4.66 -23.86
CA ASP A 135 13.88 -3.23 -24.18
C ASP A 135 12.96 -2.40 -23.28
N GLN A 136 11.92 -3.02 -22.75
CA GLN A 136 11.11 -2.53 -21.63
C GLN A 136 11.17 -3.55 -20.50
N PRO A 137 12.21 -3.49 -19.65
CA PRO A 137 12.39 -4.42 -18.54
C PRO A 137 11.20 -4.38 -17.58
N TYR A 138 10.86 -5.54 -17.01
CA TYR A 138 9.78 -5.64 -16.02
C TYR A 138 10.04 -6.73 -14.98
N LEU A 139 9.41 -6.59 -13.83
CA LEU A 139 9.41 -7.53 -12.73
C LEU A 139 8.11 -7.40 -11.91
N TYR A 140 7.21 -8.36 -12.04
CA TYR A 140 5.94 -8.44 -11.31
C TYR A 140 5.87 -9.70 -10.47
N GLY A 141 5.24 -9.62 -9.30
CA GLY A 141 4.83 -10.78 -8.53
C GLY A 141 3.36 -10.67 -8.14
N ALA A 142 2.78 -11.76 -7.64
CA ALA A 142 1.47 -11.68 -7.02
C ALA A 142 1.50 -10.69 -5.84
N ALA A 143 0.52 -9.78 -5.76
CA ALA A 143 0.52 -8.71 -4.75
C ALA A 143 0.59 -9.27 -3.33
N LEU A 144 -0.18 -10.33 -3.07
CA LEU A 144 -0.24 -11.02 -1.79
C LEU A 144 1.08 -11.68 -1.37
N SER A 145 1.98 -12.07 -2.28
CA SER A 145 3.33 -12.54 -1.91
C SER A 145 4.38 -11.44 -1.95
N SER A 146 4.08 -10.28 -2.57
CA SER A 146 5.04 -9.19 -2.80
C SER A 146 5.09 -8.19 -1.66
N TRP A 147 3.93 -7.70 -1.20
CA TRP A 147 3.84 -6.67 -0.16
C TRP A 147 4.55 -7.08 1.12
N ASN A 148 5.22 -6.13 1.79
CA ASN A 148 5.86 -6.39 3.07
C ASN A 148 4.82 -6.58 4.17
N TYR A 149 3.81 -5.71 4.22
CA TYR A 149 2.72 -5.77 5.19
C TYR A 149 1.38 -5.73 4.46
N PHE A 150 0.42 -6.53 4.94
CA PHE A 150 -0.92 -6.58 4.37
C PHE A 150 -1.98 -6.61 5.48
N ARG A 151 -3.00 -5.78 5.33
CA ARG A 151 -4.10 -5.64 6.27
C ARG A 151 -5.45 -5.79 5.57
N ILE A 152 -6.27 -6.69 6.10
CA ILE A 152 -7.68 -6.83 5.70
C ILE A 152 -8.53 -6.02 6.67
N CYS A 153 -9.12 -4.92 6.18
CA CYS A 153 -9.93 -4.02 6.99
C CYS A 153 -11.42 -4.37 6.91
N GLU A 154 -12.25 -3.54 7.54
CA GLU A 154 -13.70 -3.70 7.51
C GLU A 154 -14.27 -3.42 6.10
N ARG A 155 -15.46 -3.94 5.84
CA ARG A 155 -16.21 -3.70 4.61
C ARG A 155 -17.16 -2.52 4.79
N GLU A 156 -17.26 -1.67 3.75
CA GLU A 156 -18.22 -0.56 3.75
C GLU A 156 -19.63 -1.05 4.11
N GLY A 157 -20.30 -0.31 5.01
CA GLY A 157 -21.65 -0.64 5.48
C GLY A 157 -21.73 -1.71 6.58
N VAL A 158 -20.60 -2.26 7.04
CA VAL A 158 -20.57 -3.13 8.24
C VAL A 158 -20.36 -2.28 9.48
N ILE A 159 -21.39 -2.21 10.33
CA ILE A 159 -21.27 -1.60 11.67
C ILE A 159 -20.65 -2.65 12.58
N SER A 160 -19.36 -2.50 12.91
CA SER A 160 -18.77 -3.29 13.98
C SER A 160 -19.33 -2.82 15.33
N GLU A 161 -19.83 -3.75 16.15
CA GLU A 161 -20.18 -3.44 17.54
C GLU A 161 -18.91 -3.00 18.26
N SER A 162 -18.83 -1.72 18.63
CA SER A 162 -17.73 -1.21 19.45
C SER A 162 -17.68 -2.00 20.75
N VAL A 163 -16.59 -2.74 20.98
CA VAL A 163 -16.31 -3.33 22.29
C VAL A 163 -16.08 -2.17 23.26
N SER A 164 -17.13 -1.80 23.98
CA SER A 164 -17.02 -0.95 25.16
C SER A 164 -16.14 -1.70 26.17
N MET A 165 -14.90 -1.27 26.34
CA MET A 165 -14.10 -1.53 27.53
C MET A 165 -14.80 -0.88 28.72
N GLY A 166 -15.85 -1.54 29.22
CA GLY A 166 -16.48 -1.24 30.49
C GLY A 166 -15.53 -1.67 31.60
N GLY A 167 -14.75 -0.73 32.11
CA GLY A 167 -13.97 -0.92 33.32
C GLY A 167 -14.90 -1.31 34.47
N GLU A 168 -14.70 -2.50 35.02
CA GLU A 168 -15.23 -2.87 36.33
C GLU A 168 -14.57 -2.00 37.40
N ALA A 169 -15.32 -1.04 37.94
CA ALA A 169 -15.02 -0.44 39.23
C ALA A 169 -16.16 -0.77 40.20
N SER A 170 -15.85 -1.65 41.15
CA SER A 170 -16.74 -2.06 42.23
C SER A 170 -16.82 -1.01 43.34
N MET A 171 -18.05 -0.88 43.83
CA MET A 171 -18.63 -0.06 44.91
C MET A 171 -17.72 0.52 46.02
N ALA A 172 -18.02 1.76 46.40
CA ALA A 172 -18.27 2.12 47.81
C ALA A 172 -19.18 3.36 47.93
N ASN A 173 -20.06 3.31 48.92
CA ASN A 173 -21.27 4.11 49.16
C ASN A 173 -21.00 5.34 50.06
N GLY A 174 -21.81 6.41 49.93
CA GLY A 174 -22.13 7.30 51.06
C GLY A 174 -22.29 8.80 50.78
N GLY A 175 -23.49 9.34 51.07
CA GLY A 175 -23.63 10.69 51.66
C GLY A 175 -24.52 11.70 50.91
N GLU A 176 -25.67 12.03 51.51
CA GLU A 176 -26.67 13.00 51.05
C GLU A 176 -26.26 14.49 51.21
N SER A 177 -26.74 15.38 50.32
CA SER A 177 -27.74 16.45 50.63
C SER A 177 -27.55 17.82 49.92
N ARG A 178 -28.71 18.36 49.44
CA ARG A 178 -29.16 19.78 49.27
C ARG A 178 -28.62 20.60 48.07
N ALA A 179 -29.49 20.94 47.11
CA ALA A 179 -30.24 22.23 46.89
C ALA A 179 -29.32 23.34 46.32
N ASP A 180 -29.62 24.14 45.30
CA ASP A 180 -30.86 24.81 44.88
C ASP A 180 -30.64 25.52 43.51
N SER A 181 -31.72 25.80 42.75
CA SER A 181 -31.91 26.79 41.64
C SER A 181 -30.92 26.83 40.45
N ASP A 182 -31.31 27.00 39.18
CA ASP A 182 -32.15 28.06 38.62
C ASP A 182 -32.51 27.77 37.15
N GLN A 183 -33.61 28.35 36.68
CA GLN A 183 -34.21 28.16 35.35
C GLN A 183 -33.63 29.12 34.30
N SER A 184 -33.53 28.70 33.04
CA SER A 184 -33.96 29.53 31.88
C SER A 184 -34.00 28.75 30.56
N ASP A 185 -35.24 28.63 30.07
CA ASP A 185 -35.77 28.61 28.71
C ASP A 185 -34.83 28.51 27.48
N GLY A 186 -35.12 27.46 26.68
CA GLY A 186 -35.55 27.60 25.28
C GLY A 186 -34.49 27.57 24.18
N ASP A 187 -34.40 26.45 23.46
CA ASP A 187 -34.51 26.42 21.99
C ASP A 187 -34.66 24.97 21.50
N GLU A 188 -35.75 24.67 20.79
CA GLU A 188 -35.93 23.42 20.06
C GLU A 188 -35.29 23.58 18.67
N GLY A 189 -34.08 23.05 18.51
CA GLY A 189 -33.38 22.96 17.23
C GLY A 189 -33.03 21.51 16.91
N LEU A 190 -33.82 20.89 16.05
CA LEU A 190 -33.50 19.65 15.35
C LEU A 190 -32.17 19.81 14.59
N GLY A 191 -31.21 18.92 14.80
CA GLY A 191 -29.93 18.93 14.09
C GLY A 191 -29.09 17.71 14.42
N ASP A 192 -29.38 16.63 13.71
CA ASP A 192 -28.52 15.50 13.36
C ASP A 192 -27.66 14.85 14.46
N ASN A 193 -28.15 13.69 14.90
CA ASN A 193 -27.33 12.61 15.43
C ASN A 193 -26.26 12.23 14.39
N ASP A 194 -25.08 12.82 14.46
CA ASP A 194 -23.88 12.21 13.88
C ASP A 194 -23.37 11.12 14.83
N MET A 195 -24.19 10.06 14.94
CA MET A 195 -23.74 8.71 15.27
C MET A 195 -23.00 8.16 14.05
N ALA A 196 -21.80 8.66 13.78
CA ALA A 196 -20.92 8.10 12.76
C ALA A 196 -20.30 6.80 13.30
N GLY A 197 -20.96 5.68 13.02
CA GLY A 197 -20.37 4.35 13.13
C GLY A 197 -19.05 4.27 12.38
N SER A 198 -18.10 3.53 12.95
CA SER A 198 -16.73 3.26 12.48
C SER A 198 -16.51 3.55 10.99
N ILE A 199 -15.98 4.74 10.67
CA ILE A 199 -15.56 5.07 9.31
C ILE A 199 -14.35 4.19 9.00
N THR A 200 -14.47 3.32 8.00
CA THR A 200 -13.33 2.70 7.31
C THR A 200 -12.47 3.83 6.72
N THR A 201 -11.44 4.25 7.44
CA THR A 201 -10.57 5.34 6.99
C THR A 201 -9.50 4.82 6.03
N MET A 202 -9.47 5.40 4.82
CA MET A 202 -8.39 5.18 3.85
C MET A 202 -7.16 6.08 4.13
N GLU A 203 -7.12 6.78 5.26
CA GLU A 203 -5.97 7.61 5.62
C GLU A 203 -4.70 6.76 5.73
N LEU A 204 -3.66 7.17 4.99
CA LEU A 204 -2.36 6.49 5.01
C LEU A 204 -1.21 7.39 5.44
N HIS A 205 -1.28 8.70 5.24
CA HIS A 205 -0.14 9.63 5.30
C HIS A 205 0.69 9.50 6.61
N GLU A 206 0.03 9.43 7.76
CA GLU A 206 0.66 9.20 9.07
C GLU A 206 0.66 7.74 9.53
N GLU A 207 -0.06 6.85 8.83
CA GLU A 207 -0.20 5.45 9.22
C GLU A 207 0.99 4.61 8.77
N VAL A 208 1.45 3.74 9.66
CA VAL A 208 2.33 2.60 9.33
C VAL A 208 1.44 1.36 9.23
N VAL A 209 1.30 0.80 8.03
CA VAL A 209 0.42 -0.37 7.83
C VAL A 209 0.97 -1.56 8.59
N ALA A 210 0.16 -2.10 9.50
CA ALA A 210 0.47 -3.32 10.24
C ALA A 210 -0.13 -4.56 9.56
N GLU A 211 0.59 -5.67 9.65
CA GLU A 211 0.10 -6.98 9.22
C GLU A 211 -1.15 -7.38 10.02
N GLY A 212 -2.03 -8.17 9.40
CA GLY A 212 -3.17 -8.78 10.08
C GLY A 212 -4.51 -8.36 9.51
N GLY A 213 -5.50 -8.21 10.38
CA GLY A 213 -6.84 -7.75 10.01
C GLY A 213 -7.54 -7.04 11.16
N GLU A 214 -8.66 -6.40 10.84
CA GLU A 214 -9.56 -5.74 11.78
C GLU A 214 -11.01 -6.06 11.42
N GLY A 215 -11.88 -6.03 12.44
CA GLY A 215 -13.29 -6.38 12.26
C GLY A 215 -13.48 -7.73 11.56
N THR A 216 -14.37 -7.78 10.57
CA THR A 216 -14.61 -9.00 9.77
C THR A 216 -13.38 -9.45 8.97
N GLY A 217 -12.38 -8.58 8.77
CA GLY A 217 -11.12 -8.94 8.13
C GLY A 217 -10.30 -9.95 8.93
N LYS A 218 -10.44 -10.00 10.26
CA LYS A 218 -9.81 -11.04 11.09
C LYS A 218 -10.40 -12.43 10.83
N GLU A 219 -11.72 -12.50 10.72
CA GLU A 219 -12.44 -13.75 10.46
C GLU A 219 -12.07 -14.34 9.10
N ILE A 220 -11.89 -13.48 8.08
CA ILE A 220 -11.38 -13.91 6.76
C ILE A 220 -10.00 -14.55 6.90
N ARG A 221 -9.07 -13.94 7.64
CA ARG A 221 -7.72 -14.50 7.85
C ARG A 221 -7.77 -15.84 8.55
N GLU A 222 -8.56 -15.95 9.61
CA GLU A 222 -8.71 -17.19 10.36
C GLU A 222 -9.31 -18.31 9.50
N SER A 223 -10.36 -18.01 8.75
CA SER A 223 -11.06 -18.99 7.91
C SER A 223 -10.22 -19.51 6.74
N LEU A 224 -9.37 -18.66 6.16
CA LEU A 224 -8.44 -19.02 5.07
C LEU A 224 -7.08 -19.51 5.58
N GLY A 225 -6.85 -19.51 6.91
CA GLY A 225 -5.58 -19.92 7.51
C GLY A 225 -4.40 -19.02 7.13
N ILE A 226 -4.65 -17.72 6.94
CA ILE A 226 -3.63 -16.72 6.61
C ILE A 226 -2.80 -16.42 7.87
N PRO A 227 -1.47 -16.67 7.88
CA PRO A 227 -0.63 -16.42 9.06
C PRO A 227 -0.57 -14.95 9.46
N ASP A 228 -0.50 -14.64 10.76
CA ASP A 228 -0.52 -13.27 11.28
C ASP A 228 0.82 -12.52 11.21
N ASP A 229 1.90 -13.17 10.78
CA ASP A 229 3.19 -12.52 10.57
C ASP A 229 3.53 -12.35 9.08
N PRO A 230 4.22 -11.25 8.72
CA PRO A 230 4.56 -10.95 7.33
C PRO A 230 5.25 -12.08 6.58
N HIS A 231 6.23 -12.72 7.22
CA HIS A 231 7.07 -13.72 6.57
C HIS A 231 6.27 -14.97 6.21
N HIS A 232 5.49 -15.50 7.15
CA HIS A 232 4.65 -16.66 6.87
C HIS A 232 3.45 -16.31 5.98
N ARG A 233 2.88 -15.10 6.05
CA ARG A 233 1.86 -14.66 5.08
C ARG A 233 2.41 -14.68 3.66
N LYS A 234 3.56 -14.05 3.42
CA LYS A 234 4.17 -14.03 2.08
C LYS A 234 4.40 -15.45 1.58
N LYS A 235 4.93 -16.33 2.44
CA LYS A 235 5.13 -17.76 2.13
C LYS A 235 3.82 -18.49 1.84
N HIS A 236 2.76 -18.22 2.59
CA HIS A 236 1.43 -18.80 2.37
C HIS A 236 0.91 -18.47 0.97
N PHE A 237 1.09 -17.23 0.52
CA PHE A 237 0.65 -16.78 -0.82
C PHE A 237 1.63 -17.07 -1.96
N LEU A 238 2.76 -17.74 -1.71
CA LEU A 238 3.55 -18.35 -2.79
C LEU A 238 2.81 -19.53 -3.44
N ASP A 239 1.92 -20.18 -2.69
CA ASP A 239 1.03 -21.21 -3.19
C ASP A 239 -0.10 -20.59 -4.01
N GLU A 240 -0.22 -21.01 -5.26
CA GLU A 240 -1.25 -20.53 -6.19
C GLU A 240 -2.66 -20.86 -5.72
N MET A 241 -2.88 -22.01 -5.10
CA MET A 241 -4.19 -22.41 -4.59
C MET A 241 -4.64 -21.45 -3.47
N ASN A 242 -3.73 -21.05 -2.59
CA ASN A 242 -4.05 -20.08 -1.54
C ASN A 242 -4.42 -18.70 -2.12
N ARG A 243 -3.78 -18.29 -3.23
CA ARG A 243 -4.16 -17.06 -3.95
C ARG A 243 -5.53 -17.17 -4.61
N GLN A 244 -5.82 -18.32 -5.24
CA GLN A 244 -7.13 -18.57 -5.88
C GLN A 244 -8.28 -18.63 -4.86
N MET A 245 -8.01 -19.07 -3.63
CA MET A 245 -9.00 -19.10 -2.54
C MET A 245 -9.23 -17.73 -1.88
N PHE A 246 -8.36 -16.76 -2.13
CA PHE A 246 -8.48 -15.41 -1.59
C PHE A 246 -9.23 -14.51 -2.56
N GLU A 247 -10.14 -13.69 -2.04
CA GLU A 247 -10.85 -12.68 -2.81
C GLU A 247 -10.63 -11.28 -2.21
N PHE A 248 -10.28 -10.34 -3.08
CA PHE A 248 -10.42 -8.92 -2.77
C PHE A 248 -11.89 -8.54 -2.96
N GLU A 249 -12.66 -8.56 -1.89
CA GLU A 249 -14.11 -8.33 -1.88
C GLU A 249 -14.48 -6.90 -2.28
N ALA A 250 -15.51 -6.76 -3.13
CA ALA A 250 -16.06 -5.46 -3.47
C ALA A 250 -16.54 -4.68 -2.22
N GLY A 251 -16.11 -3.43 -2.09
CA GLY A 251 -16.41 -2.53 -0.99
C GLY A 251 -15.60 -2.79 0.28
N ARG A 252 -14.64 -3.73 0.28
CA ARG A 252 -13.76 -3.95 1.43
C ARG A 252 -12.50 -3.11 1.32
N LEU A 253 -12.12 -2.49 2.43
CA LEU A 253 -10.84 -1.81 2.54
C LEU A 253 -9.70 -2.83 2.74
N TYR A 254 -8.67 -2.70 1.94
CA TYR A 254 -7.39 -3.39 2.10
C TYR A 254 -6.28 -2.35 2.22
N LYS A 255 -5.32 -2.57 3.10
CA LYS A 255 -4.11 -1.74 3.17
C LYS A 255 -2.89 -2.62 2.94
N ALA A 256 -1.93 -2.09 2.20
CA ALA A 256 -0.68 -2.76 1.97
C ALA A 256 0.48 -1.78 1.97
N ASP A 257 1.67 -2.29 2.27
CA ASP A 257 2.88 -1.50 2.34
C ASP A 257 4.05 -2.27 1.77
N PHE A 258 4.84 -1.59 0.95
CA PHE A 258 6.03 -2.13 0.32
C PHE A 258 7.19 -1.16 0.47
N GLY A 259 8.26 -1.60 1.11
CA GLY A 259 9.46 -0.82 1.34
C GLY A 259 10.69 -1.73 1.40
N ASN A 260 11.84 -1.19 1.03
CA ASN A 260 13.09 -1.92 1.16
C ASN A 260 14.28 -1.01 1.48
N PRO A 261 15.36 -1.58 2.05
CA PRO A 261 16.54 -0.84 2.44
C PRO A 261 17.58 -0.67 1.32
N TYR A 262 17.33 -1.20 0.11
CA TYR A 262 18.38 -1.42 -0.89
C TYR A 262 18.41 -0.35 -2.00
N LEU A 263 17.31 0.35 -2.23
CA LEU A 263 17.21 1.37 -3.28
C LEU A 263 17.06 2.76 -2.65
N GLY A 264 18.15 3.51 -2.61
CA GLY A 264 18.16 4.92 -2.24
C GLY A 264 17.84 5.80 -3.44
N PHE A 265 17.11 6.91 -3.23
CA PHE A 265 16.83 7.92 -4.25
C PHE A 265 17.48 9.27 -3.91
N SER A 266 18.46 9.28 -3.01
CA SER A 266 19.21 10.48 -2.62
C SER A 266 20.17 10.88 -3.74
N GLY A 267 20.17 12.17 -4.12
CA GLY A 267 20.87 12.72 -5.28
C GLY A 267 22.41 12.69 -5.30
N ASN A 268 23.05 11.81 -4.52
CA ASN A 268 24.49 11.54 -4.58
C ASN A 268 24.83 10.15 -5.12
N GLU A 269 23.84 9.31 -5.41
CA GLU A 269 24.03 8.01 -6.04
C GLU A 269 23.45 8.03 -7.46
N GLU A 270 24.29 7.70 -8.45
CA GLU A 270 23.91 7.59 -9.86
C GLU A 270 22.86 6.50 -10.04
N ILE A 271 21.59 6.88 -10.05
CA ILE A 271 20.49 5.97 -10.38
C ILE A 271 19.54 6.71 -11.32
N GLU A 272 19.78 6.57 -12.63
CA GLU A 272 18.77 6.87 -13.64
C GLU A 272 17.84 5.65 -13.73
N VAL A 273 16.75 5.69 -12.97
CA VAL A 273 15.75 4.63 -12.91
C VAL A 273 14.38 5.30 -12.85
N GLU A 274 13.71 5.41 -14.00
CA GLU A 274 12.26 5.62 -14.03
C GLU A 274 11.62 4.30 -13.63
N THR A 275 11.29 4.16 -12.34
CA THR A 275 10.54 3.01 -11.83
C THR A 275 9.07 3.36 -11.86
N ARG A 276 8.28 2.61 -12.61
CA ARG A 276 6.82 2.60 -12.41
C ARG A 276 6.48 1.43 -11.52
N GLN A 277 5.57 1.63 -10.58
CA GLN A 277 5.04 0.54 -9.76
C GLN A 277 3.57 0.34 -10.05
N GLN A 278 3.16 -0.92 -10.19
CA GLN A 278 1.80 -1.28 -10.61
C GLN A 278 1.05 -2.06 -9.54
N ALA A 279 -0.25 -1.81 -9.49
CA ALA A 279 -1.24 -2.73 -8.98
C ALA A 279 -2.27 -2.91 -10.09
N ALA A 280 -2.17 -3.98 -10.87
CA ALA A 280 -3.03 -4.22 -12.04
C ALA A 280 -3.68 -5.61 -11.94
N GLU A 281 -4.86 -5.74 -12.53
CA GLU A 281 -5.47 -7.04 -12.82
C GLU A 281 -4.86 -7.56 -14.14
N GLN A 282 -4.38 -8.80 -14.19
CA GLN A 282 -4.02 -9.43 -15.46
C GLN A 282 -5.29 -9.74 -16.25
N GLU A 283 -5.43 -9.19 -17.47
CA GLU A 283 -6.48 -9.65 -18.39
C GLU A 283 -6.15 -11.08 -18.87
N PRO A 284 -7.12 -12.00 -18.90
CA PRO A 284 -6.88 -13.36 -19.39
C PRO A 284 -6.55 -13.34 -20.89
N GLU A 285 -5.48 -14.05 -21.30
CA GLU A 285 -5.19 -14.30 -22.71
C GLU A 285 -6.37 -15.05 -23.36
N GLU A 286 -6.94 -14.48 -24.43
CA GLU A 286 -7.91 -15.20 -25.26
C GLU A 286 -7.23 -16.44 -25.87
N PRO A 287 -7.84 -17.63 -25.81
CA PRO A 287 -7.25 -18.82 -26.42
C PRO A 287 -7.19 -18.62 -27.94
N GLU A 288 -6.00 -18.81 -28.52
CA GLU A 288 -5.83 -18.92 -29.96
C GLU A 288 -6.77 -20.02 -30.49
N VAL A 289 -7.72 -19.60 -31.33
CA VAL A 289 -8.63 -20.50 -32.02
C VAL A 289 -7.90 -21.01 -33.26
N ASP A 290 -7.39 -22.24 -33.18
CA ASP A 290 -6.92 -23.05 -34.33
C ASP A 290 -8.11 -23.66 -35.10
#